data_AF-A0A847B4Q1-F1
#
_entry.id   AF-A0A847B4Q1-F1
#
_cell.length_a   1.000
_cell.length_b   1.000
_cell.length_c   1.000
_cell.angle_alpha   90.00
_cell.angle_beta   90.00
_cell.angle_gamma   90.00
#
_symmetry.space_group_name_H-M   'P 1'
#
loop_
_entity.id
_entity.type
_entity.pdbx_description
1 polymer ?
#
loop_
_entity_poly.entity_id
_entity_poly.type
_entity_poly.pdbx_seq_one_letter_code
_entity_poly.pdbx_strand_id
1 'polypeptide(L)' 'MEILTSFLYILLFLLLLSLLIMIHELGHLAAAKAFNVYCFEYSIGMGPLIFKRKRKGGETQFSLRAI' A
#
# COMPACT_ATOMS: atom_id res chain seq x y z
N MET A 1 17.39 -27.33 6.36
CA MET A 1 16.92 -26.28 7.28
C MET A 1 17.18 -24.88 6.74
N GLU A 2 18.38 -24.63 6.20
CA GLU A 2 18.78 -23.40 5.48
C GLU A 2 17.77 -22.87 4.42
N ILE A 3 17.21 -23.76 3.59
CA ILE A 3 16.28 -23.35 2.52
C ILE A 3 14.95 -22.83 3.12
N LEU A 4 14.41 -23.52 4.11
CA LEU A 4 13.15 -23.15 4.76
C LEU A 4 13.28 -21.81 5.51
N THR A 5 14.40 -21.59 6.21
CA THR A 5 14.69 -20.32 6.88
C THR A 5 14.88 -19.19 5.88
N SER A 6 15.51 -19.45 4.73
CA SER A 6 15.64 -18.47 3.64
C SER A 6 14.28 -18.05 3.09
N PHE A 7 13.39 -19.00 2.79
CA PHE A 7 12.02 -18.69 2.36
C PHE A 7 11.25 -17.88 3.42
N LEU A 8 11.40 -18.21 4.70
CA LEU A 8 10.79 -17.47 5.79
C LEU A 8 11.28 -16.02 5.82
N TYR A 9 12.58 -15.77 5.66
CA TYR A 9 13.13 -14.41 5.64
C TYR A 9 12.65 -13.59 4.44
N ILE A 10 12.54 -14.19 3.25
CA ILE A 10 11.99 -13.51 2.07
C ILE A 10 10.53 -13.11 2.33
N LEU A 11 9.72 -14.01 2.90
CA LEU A 11 8.33 -13.71 3.24
C LEU A 11 8.25 -12.58 4.28
N LEU A 12 9.11 -12.61 5.31
CA LEU A 12 9.16 -11.58 6.34
C LEU A 12 9.57 -10.23 5.75
N PHE A 13 10.54 -10.22 4.84
CA PHE A 13 10.99 -9.02 4.14
C PHE A 13 9.86 -8.40 3.30
N LEU A 14 9.16 -9.20 2.49
CA LEU A 14 8.03 -8.71 1.69
C LEU A 14 6.91 -8.17 2.58
N LEU A 15 6.62 -8.82 3.70
CA LEU A 15 5.60 -8.37 4.65
C LEU A 15 5.98 -7.04 5.31
N LEU A 16 7.22 -6.89 5.77
CA LEU A 16 7.72 -5.65 6.36
C LEU A 16 7.79 -4.51 5.35
N LEU A 17 8.24 -4.79 4.12
CA LEU A 17 8.28 -3.81 3.05
C LEU A 17 6.86 -3.33 2.67
N SER A 18 5.91 -4.26 2.58
CA SER A 18 4.50 -3.93 2.32
C SER A 18 3.92 -3.05 3.42
N LEU A 19 4.22 -3.35 4.68
CA LEU A 19 3.78 -2.56 5.83
C LEU A 19 4.40 -1.15 5.82
N LEU A 20 5.70 -1.06 5.52
CA LEU A 20 6.41 0.22 5.43
C LEU A 20 5.81 1.11 4.33
N ILE A 21 5.61 0.55 3.12
CA ILE A 21 4.99 1.27 2.00
C ILE A 21 3.58 1.72 2.38
N MET A 22 2.78 0.86 3.01
CA MET A 22 1.43 1.21 3.46
C MET A 22 1.45 2.42 4.41
N ILE A 23 2.33 2.43 5.41
CA ILE A 23 2.43 3.55 6.36
C ILE A 23 2.94 4.82 5.66
N HIS A 24 3.89 4.71 4.74
CA HIS A 24 4.44 5.83 3.98
C HIS A 24 3.35 6.54 3.16
N GLU A 25 2.63 5.78 2.34
CA GLU A 25 1.53 6.30 1.52
C GLU A 25 0.40 6.84 2.40
N LEU A 26 0.15 6.23 3.56
CA LEU A 26 -0.86 6.71 4.50
C LEU A 26 -0.49 8.10 5.02
N GLY A 27 0.80 8.36 5.25
CA GLY A 27 1.32 9.67 5.59
C GLY A 27 1.02 10.72 4.52
N HIS A 28 1.23 10.38 3.24
CA HIS A 28 0.88 11.27 2.12
C HIS A 28 -0.60 11.56 2.05
N LEU A 29 -1.45 10.53 2.18
CA LEU A 29 -2.90 10.70 2.20
C LEU A 29 -3.35 11.57 3.38
N ALA A 30 -2.81 11.32 4.58
CA ALA A 30 -3.13 12.09 5.77
C ALA A 30 -2.74 13.57 5.62
N ALA A 31 -1.55 13.83 5.08
CA ALA A 31 -1.10 15.19 4.77
C ALA A 31 -2.01 15.85 3.73
N ALA A 32 -2.33 15.16 2.63
CA ALA A 32 -3.22 15.69 1.60
C ALA A 32 -4.61 16.05 2.18
N LYS A 33 -5.19 15.20 3.02
CA LYS A 33 -6.45 15.50 3.72
C LYS A 33 -6.33 16.68 4.68
N ALA A 34 -5.24 16.78 5.42
CA ALA A 34 -5.00 17.88 6.36
C ALA A 34 -4.90 19.24 5.65
N PHE A 35 -4.31 19.27 4.45
CA PHE A 35 -4.15 20.48 3.64
C PHE A 35 -5.27 20.69 2.60
N ASN A 36 -6.36 19.90 2.64
CA ASN A 36 -7.45 19.92 1.65
C ASN A 36 -6.97 19.78 0.20
N VAL A 37 -5.89 19.02 -0.01
CA VAL A 37 -5.36 18.71 -1.34
C VAL A 37 -6.10 17.50 -1.89
N TYR A 38 -6.58 17.62 -3.13
CA TYR A 38 -7.25 16.54 -3.83
C TYR A 38 -6.31 15.35 -4.06
N CYS A 39 -6.69 14.19 -3.54
CA CYS A 39 -5.97 12.93 -3.75
C CYS A 39 -6.83 11.93 -4.54
N PHE A 40 -6.44 11.69 -5.78
CA PHE A 40 -7.16 10.83 -6.73
C PHE A 40 -7.10 9.34 -6.35
N GLU A 41 -5.91 8.85 -6.00
CA GLU A 41 -5.68 7.44 -5.72
C GLU A 41 -4.71 7.28 -4.54
N TYR A 42 -5.09 6.41 -3.62
CA TYR A 42 -4.24 5.86 -2.57
C TYR A 42 -3.94 4.41 -2.93
N SER A 43 -2.67 4.10 -3.21
CA SER A 43 -2.25 2.78 -3.67
C SER A 43 -1.30 2.13 -2.67
N ILE A 44 -1.61 0.92 -2.24
CA ILE A 44 -0.67 0.07 -1.49
C ILE A 44 0.00 -0.86 -2.48
N GLY A 45 1.32 -0.72 -2.65
CA GLY A 45 2.12 -1.48 -3.62
C GLY A 45 2.37 -0.74 -4.94
N MET A 46 3.21 -1.33 -5.80
CA MET A 46 3.79 -0.68 -6.98
C MET A 46 3.55 -1.44 -8.30
N GLY A 47 3.04 -2.68 -8.22
CA GLY A 47 2.89 -3.59 -9.35
C GLY A 47 1.49 -3.63 -9.98
N PRO A 48 1.12 -4.74 -10.63
CA PRO A 48 -0.21 -4.92 -11.21
C PRO A 48 -1.32 -4.78 -10.18
N LEU A 49 -2.45 -4.22 -10.63
CA LEU A 49 -3.62 -4.01 -9.79
C LEU A 49 -4.27 -5.34 -9.42
N ILE A 50 -4.36 -5.61 -8.12
CA ILE A 50 -5.06 -6.79 -7.58
C ILE A 50 -6.52 -6.41 -7.29
N PHE A 51 -6.72 -5.27 -6.64
CA PHE A 51 -8.04 -4.82 -6.21
C PHE A 51 -8.11 -3.30 -6.18
N LYS A 52 -9.26 -2.73 -6.53
CA LYS A 52 -9.55 -1.31 -6.34
C LYS A 52 -10.96 -1.12 -5.80
N ARG A 53 -11.11 -0.17 -4.88
CA ARG A 53 -12.40 0.25 -4.33
C ARG A 53 -12.43 1.76 -4.16
N LYS A 54 -13.47 2.38 -4.71
CA LYS A 54 -13.78 3.79 -4.45
C LYS A 54 -15.04 3.85 -3.59
N ARG A 55 -15.01 4.66 -2.52
CA ARG A 55 -16.20 4.90 -1.69
C ARG A 55 -17.20 5.73 -2.51
N LYS A 56 -18.50 5.39 -2.43
CA LYS A 56 -19.56 6.17 -3.11
C LYS A 56 -19.56 7.61 -2.56
N GLY A 57 -19.37 8.59 -3.43
CA GLY A 57 -19.21 10.00 -3.05
C GLY A 57 -17.85 10.38 -2.44
N GLY A 58 -16.89 9.43 -2.38
CA GLY A 58 -15.53 9.71 -1.94
C GLY A 58 -14.65 10.16 -3.10
N GLU A 59 -13.72 11.08 -2.84
CA GLU A 59 -12.76 11.53 -3.85
C GLU A 59 -11.68 10.47 -4.16
N THR A 60 -11.16 9.81 -3.14
CA THR A 60 -9.98 8.93 -3.22
C THR A 60 -10.37 7.50 -3.58
N GLN A 61 -9.72 6.95 -4.61
CA GLN A 61 -9.75 5.53 -4.93
C GLN A 61 -8.70 4.78 -4.09
N PHE A 62 -9.09 3.71 -3.42
CA PHE A 62 -8.18 2.85 -2.69
C PHE A 62 -7.81 1.66 -3.58
N SER A 63 -6.54 1.52 -3.90
CA SER A 63 -6.00 0.45 -4.76
C SER A 63 -5.03 -0.41 -3.97
N LEU A 64 -5.12 -1.72 -4.17
CA LEU A 64 -4.15 -2.71 -3.71
C LEU A 64 -3.47 -3.31 -4.93
N ARG A 65 -2.15 -3.24 -4.95
CA ARG A 65 -1.28 -3.70 -6.04
C ARG A 65 -0.31 -4.74 -5.51
N ALA A 66 0.19 -5.57 -6.42
CA ALA A 66 1.28 -6.48 -6.09
C ALA A 66 2.57 -5.70 -5.75
N ILE A 67 3.45 -6.35 -5.00
CA ILE A 67 4.82 -5.90 -4.68
C ILE A 67 5.79 -6.92 -5.27
#